data_AF-A0A4Q3VAH6-F1
#
_entry.id   AF-A0A4Q3VAH6-F1
#
_cell.length_a   1.000
_cell.length_b   1.000
_cell.length_c   1.000
_cell.angle_alpha   90.00
_cell.angle_beta   90.00
_cell.angle_gamma   90.00
#
_symmetry.space_group_name_H-M   'P 1'
#
loop_
_entity.id
_entity.type
_entity.pdbx_description
1 polymer ?
#
loop_
_entity_poly.entity_id
_entity_poly.type
_entity_poly.pdbx_seq_one_letter_code
_entity_poly.pdbx_strand_id
1 'polypeptide(L)'
;VEGDSVSMRLPGAEITDVELNPSSFETFYENGRWSGAEVAGVKAQGRKILIEEANRRNLTKKADEKAREAIKDLLVATGFKRIHVVSN
;
A
#
# COMPACT_ATOMS: atom_id res chain seq x y z
N VAL A 1 6.50 23.51 -16.22
CA VAL A 1 5.34 23.40 -17.13
C VAL A 1 5.68 24.22 -18.35
N GLU A 2 5.94 23.57 -19.47
CA GLU A 2 6.17 24.23 -20.76
C GLU A 2 5.02 23.83 -21.69
N GLY A 3 4.04 24.73 -21.88
CA GLY A 3 2.84 24.46 -22.68
C GLY A 3 2.02 23.25 -22.22
N ASP A 4 1.34 22.59 -23.17
CA ASP A 4 0.46 21.41 -23.03
C ASP A 4 1.14 20.14 -22.44
N SER A 5 2.33 20.26 -21.82
CA SER A 5 3.14 19.13 -21.34
C SER A 5 3.47 19.18 -19.85
N VAL A 6 3.44 18.01 -19.21
CA VAL A 6 3.75 17.81 -17.79
C VAL A 6 4.54 16.52 -17.58
N SER A 7 5.56 16.61 -16.73
CA SER A 7 6.41 15.49 -16.33
C SER A 7 6.42 15.39 -14.80
N MET A 8 6.19 14.19 -14.28
CA MET A 8 6.13 13.92 -12.84
C MET A 8 6.84 12.61 -12.49
N ARG A 9 7.53 12.59 -11.34
CA ARG A 9 8.09 11.38 -10.74
C ARG A 9 7.31 11.06 -9.47
N LEU A 10 6.76 9.85 -9.40
CA LEU A 10 6.06 9.34 -8.23
C LEU A 10 7.05 8.59 -7.32
N PRO A 11 6.93 8.73 -5.99
CA PRO A 11 7.62 7.83 -5.08
C PRO A 11 7.13 6.39 -5.31
N GLY A 12 8.01 5.41 -5.09
CA GLY A 12 7.64 4.00 -5.17
C GLY A 12 6.69 3.61 -4.04
N ALA A 13 5.77 2.71 -4.31
CA ALA A 13 4.79 2.24 -3.34
C ALA A 13 5.47 1.42 -2.23
N GLU A 14 5.10 1.72 -0.99
CA GLU A 14 5.61 1.05 0.21
C GLU A 14 4.45 0.59 1.12
N ILE A 15 4.69 -0.48 1.88
CA ILE A 15 3.75 -0.94 2.90
C ILE A 15 3.97 -0.10 4.16
N THR A 16 3.05 0.82 4.45
CA THR A 16 3.14 1.73 5.59
C THR A 16 2.61 1.15 6.89
N ASP A 17 1.54 0.34 6.81
CA ASP A 17 0.99 -0.37 7.96
C ASP A 17 0.37 -1.72 7.58
N VAL A 18 0.24 -2.59 8.58
CA VAL A 18 -0.34 -3.92 8.50
C VAL A 18 -1.28 -4.10 9.68
N GLU A 19 -2.57 -4.07 9.40
CA GLU A 19 -3.63 -4.31 10.38
C GLU A 19 -3.94 -5.81 10.47
N LEU A 20 -3.79 -6.39 11.67
CA LEU A 20 -3.98 -7.83 11.89
C LEU A 20 -5.38 -8.20 12.35
N ASN A 21 -6.05 -7.27 13.05
CA ASN A 21 -7.41 -7.46 13.54
C ASN A 21 -8.28 -6.37 12.93
N PRO A 22 -8.75 -6.54 11.68
CA PRO A 22 -9.70 -5.61 11.11
C PRO A 22 -10.94 -5.57 12.00
N SER A 23 -11.38 -4.35 12.33
CA SER A 23 -12.47 -4.01 13.26
C SER A 23 -13.85 -4.66 13.00
N SER A 24 -13.98 -5.56 12.02
CA SER A 24 -15.22 -6.21 11.59
C SER A 24 -15.33 -7.70 11.97
N PHE A 25 -14.40 -8.24 12.74
CA PHE A 25 -14.46 -9.62 13.23
C PHE A 25 -14.45 -9.64 14.76
N GLU A 26 -15.37 -10.41 15.36
CA GLU A 26 -15.29 -10.76 16.78
C GLU A 26 -13.91 -11.40 17.02
N THR A 27 -13.00 -10.61 17.60
CA THR A 27 -11.79 -11.17 18.17
C THR A 27 -12.30 -11.93 19.39
N PHE A 28 -12.34 -13.26 19.31
CA PHE A 28 -12.62 -14.09 20.47
C PHE A 28 -11.82 -13.52 21.65
N TYR A 29 -12.52 -13.07 22.69
CA TYR A 29 -11.88 -12.69 23.94
C TYR A 29 -11.29 -13.96 24.51
N GLU A 30 -10.04 -14.22 24.13
CA GLU A 30 -9.27 -15.32 24.64
C GLU A 30 -9.02 -15.00 26.11
N ASN A 31 -9.85 -15.58 26.98
CA ASN A 31 -9.60 -15.69 28.43
C ASN A 31 -8.38 -16.61 28.71
N GLY A 32 -7.40 -16.63 27.79
CA GLY A 32 -6.20 -17.42 27.83
C GLY A 32 -5.08 -16.68 28.55
N ARG A 33 -4.26 -17.42 29.30
CA ARG A 33 -3.14 -16.95 30.13
C ARG A 33 -1.94 -16.40 29.33
N TRP A 34 -2.17 -15.82 28.15
CA TRP A 34 -1.08 -15.31 27.34
C TRP A 34 -0.53 -14.04 27.97
N SER A 35 0.76 -14.03 28.20
CA SER A 35 1.50 -12.84 28.60
C SER A 35 1.49 -11.81 27.47
N GLY A 36 1.69 -10.54 27.81
CA GLY A 36 1.82 -9.48 26.80
C GLY A 36 2.96 -9.73 25.80
N ALA A 37 4.00 -10.45 26.21
CA ALA A 37 5.11 -10.85 25.35
C ALA A 37 4.70 -11.90 24.30
N GLU A 38 3.89 -12.88 24.68
CA GLU A 38 3.37 -13.91 23.75
C GLU A 38 2.42 -13.28 22.72
N VAL A 39 1.54 -12.39 23.16
CA VAL A 39 0.65 -11.64 22.27
C VAL A 39 1.43 -10.76 21.29
N ALA A 40 2.48 -10.07 21.77
CA ALA A 40 3.34 -9.27 20.90
C ALA A 40 4.09 -10.13 19.88
N GLY A 41 4.58 -11.31 20.29
CA GLY A 41 5.25 -12.27 19.42
C GLY A 41 4.36 -12.76 18.28
N VAL A 42 3.12 -13.16 18.59
CA VAL A 42 2.17 -13.62 17.57
C VAL A 42 1.76 -12.49 16.62
N LYS A 43 1.57 -11.26 17.13
CA LYS A 43 1.31 -10.10 16.26
C LYS A 43 2.48 -9.81 15.33
N ALA A 44 3.72 -9.86 15.83
CA ALA A 44 4.91 -9.65 14.99
C ALA A 44 5.01 -10.72 13.89
N GLN A 45 4.74 -11.98 14.21
CA GLN A 45 4.73 -13.07 13.24
C GLN A 45 3.60 -12.90 12.20
N GLY A 46 2.39 -12.56 12.63
CA GLY A 46 1.27 -12.29 11.73
C GLY A 46 1.59 -11.15 10.76
N ARG A 47 2.21 -10.06 11.25
CA ARG A 47 2.64 -8.94 10.41
C ARG A 47 3.64 -9.39 9.34
N LYS A 48 4.62 -10.22 9.72
CA LYS A 48 5.60 -10.77 8.78
C LYS A 48 4.93 -11.59 7.67
N ILE A 49 4.01 -12.48 8.03
CA ILE A 49 3.28 -13.32 7.07
C ILE A 49 2.50 -12.46 6.06
N LEU A 50 1.81 -11.42 6.54
CA LEU A 50 1.05 -10.52 5.65
C LEU A 50 1.96 -9.72 4.71
N ILE A 51 3.13 -9.28 5.17
CA ILE A 51 4.11 -8.58 4.33
C ILE A 51 4.67 -9.54 3.26
N GLU A 52 5.03 -10.76 3.65
CA GLU A 52 5.51 -11.78 2.71
C GLU A 52 4.45 -12.10 1.65
N GLU A 53 3.19 -12.22 2.05
CA GLU A 53 2.07 -12.45 1.14
C GLU A 53 1.82 -11.26 0.20
N ALA A 54 1.92 -10.03 0.72
CA ALA A 54 1.82 -8.81 -0.07
C ALA A 54 2.92 -8.75 -1.14
N ASN A 55 4.16 -9.09 -0.77
CA ASN A 55 5.30 -9.18 -1.67
C ASN A 55 5.10 -10.27 -2.71
N ARG A 56 4.67 -11.47 -2.30
CA ARG A 56 4.37 -12.60 -3.20
C ARG A 56 3.31 -12.22 -4.25
N ARG A 57 2.32 -11.43 -3.86
CA ARG A 57 1.25 -10.92 -4.75
C ARG A 57 1.65 -9.71 -5.58
N ASN A 58 2.88 -9.20 -5.41
CA ASN A 58 3.40 -7.99 -6.04
C ASN A 58 2.50 -6.77 -5.79
N LEU A 59 2.00 -6.61 -4.56
CA LEU A 59 1.05 -5.54 -4.23
C LEU A 59 1.66 -4.14 -4.40
N THR A 60 2.92 -3.94 -4.04
CA THR A 60 3.63 -2.67 -4.25
C THR A 60 3.70 -2.30 -5.73
N LYS A 61 4.13 -3.24 -6.59
CA LYS A 61 4.15 -3.02 -8.05
C LYS A 61 2.76 -2.67 -8.61
N LYS A 62 1.71 -3.36 -8.17
CA LYS A 62 0.33 -3.07 -8.60
C LYS A 62 -0.14 -1.69 -8.11
N ALA A 63 0.26 -1.30 -6.91
CA ALA A 63 -0.02 0.03 -6.38
C ALA A 63 0.68 1.12 -7.21
N ASP A 64 1.95 0.91 -7.61
CA ASP A 64 2.67 1.83 -8.50
C ASP A 64 2.02 1.97 -9.87
N GLU A 65 1.57 0.87 -10.46
CA GLU A 65 0.82 0.87 -11.71
C GLU A 65 -0.48 1.66 -11.56
N LYS A 66 -1.26 1.41 -10.50
CA LYS A 66 -2.53 2.09 -10.27
C LYS A 66 -2.36 3.58 -9.97
N ALA A 67 -1.33 3.96 -9.21
CA ALA A 67 -1.01 5.35 -8.92
C ALA A 67 -0.64 6.11 -10.20
N ARG A 68 0.18 5.51 -11.07
CA ARG A 68 0.54 6.10 -12.37
C ARG A 68 -0.68 6.32 -13.25
N GLU A 69 -1.59 5.35 -13.33
CA GLU A 69 -2.86 5.49 -14.04
C GLU A 69 -3.69 6.66 -13.49
N ALA A 70 -3.93 6.68 -12.17
CA ALA A 70 -4.75 7.72 -11.55
C ALA A 70 -4.20 9.13 -11.76
N ILE A 71 -2.87 9.29 -11.66
CA ILE A 71 -2.21 10.58 -11.91
C ILE A 71 -2.27 10.95 -13.38
N LYS A 72 -2.08 9.99 -14.30
CA LYS A 72 -2.24 10.26 -15.73
C LYS A 72 -3.66 10.72 -16.05
N ASP A 73 -4.68 10.05 -15.52
CA ASP A 73 -6.08 10.40 -15.73
C ASP A 73 -6.41 11.80 -15.19
N LEU A 74 -5.90 12.14 -14.00
CA LEU A 74 -6.01 13.48 -13.43
C LEU A 74 -5.35 14.56 -14.32
N LEU A 75 -4.15 14.27 -14.84
CA LEU A 75 -3.43 15.21 -15.69
C LEU A 75 -4.11 15.39 -17.07
N VAL A 76 -4.70 14.33 -17.62
CA VAL A 76 -5.53 14.43 -18.83
C VAL A 76 -6.77 15.29 -18.55
N ALA A 77 -7.47 15.04 -17.45
CA ALA A 77 -8.68 15.77 -17.07
C ALA A 77 -8.42 17.27 -16.83
N THR A 78 -7.20 17.64 -16.42
CA THR A 78 -6.80 19.04 -16.21
C THR A 78 -6.32 19.74 -17.50
N GLY A 79 -6.29 19.04 -18.63
CA GLY A 79 -6.05 19.63 -19.96
C GLY A 79 -4.64 19.43 -20.51
N PHE A 80 -3.77 18.65 -19.85
CA PHE A 80 -2.46 18.32 -20.41
C PHE A 80 -2.58 17.31 -21.54
N LYS A 81 -1.92 17.57 -22.68
CA LYS A 81 -1.93 16.69 -23.86
C LYS A 81 -0.73 15.74 -23.91
N ARG A 82 0.38 16.12 -23.27
CA ARG A 82 1.61 15.32 -23.23
C ARG A 82 1.98 15.06 -21.77
N ILE A 83 1.81 13.83 -21.31
CA ILE A 83 1.98 13.45 -19.91
C ILE A 83 3.05 12.37 -19.81
N HIS A 84 4.06 12.62 -18.99
CA HIS A 84 5.13 11.66 -18.71
C HIS A 84 5.21 11.42 -17.20
N VAL A 85 4.72 10.26 -16.75
CA VAL A 85 4.75 9.85 -15.33
C VAL A 85 5.67 8.64 -15.18
N VAL A 86 6.67 8.76 -14.32
CA VAL A 86 7.58 7.66 -13.96
C VAL A 86 7.44 7.32 -12.48
N SER A 87 7.52 6.05 -12.13
CA SER A 87 7.69 5.55 -10.76
C SER A 87 9.13 5.05 -10.61
N ASN A 88 9.69 5.17 -9.41
CA ASN A 88 10.99 4.56 -9.07
C ASN A 88 10.91 3.04 -9.00
#